data_AF-A0A9W6UJJ6-F1
#
_entry.id   AF-A0A9W6UJJ6-F1
#
_cell.length_a   1.000
_cell.length_b   1.000
_cell.length_c   1.000
_cell.angle_alpha   90.00
_cell.angle_beta   90.00
_cell.angle_gamma   90.00
#
_symmetry.space_group_name_H-M   'P 1'
#
loop_
_entity.id
_entity.type
_entity.pdbx_description
1 polymer ?
#
loop_
_entity_poly.entity_id
_entity_poly.type
_entity_poly.pdbx_seq_one_letter_code
_entity_poly.pdbx_strand_id
1 'polypeptide(L)'
;MANLDDVRALIEQGGNRGVVSTTRADGSIQSSLVVAGIVRHPVTAEEAVAFTTPASSVKLRFLRQRPRATMVFQSGYHWASVEGTADLIGYDDAYDGVDAEMLGLLLRAVFVAAGGTHDDWDSYDHAMIEERRSAVLISPARVFAM
;
A
#
# COMPACT_ATOMS: atom_id res chain seq x y z
N MET A 1 -11.39 8.15 -18.75
CA MET A 1 -11.40 6.85 -18.05
C MET A 1 -10.61 7.07 -16.78
N ALA A 2 -11.13 6.65 -15.62
CA ALA A 2 -10.46 6.93 -14.36
C ALA A 2 -9.08 6.26 -14.31
N ASN A 3 -8.12 6.89 -13.64
CA ASN A 3 -6.74 6.45 -13.54
C ASN A 3 -6.10 6.91 -12.20
N LEU A 4 -4.80 6.68 -12.03
CA LEU A 4 -4.09 7.06 -10.80
C LEU A 4 -3.97 8.58 -10.58
N ASP A 5 -4.15 9.42 -11.60
CA ASP A 5 -4.17 10.88 -11.42
C ASP A 5 -5.41 11.33 -10.65
N ASP A 6 -6.55 10.64 -10.81
CA ASP A 6 -7.75 10.90 -9.98
C ASP A 6 -7.47 10.62 -8.50
N VAL A 7 -6.70 9.55 -8.23
CA VAL A 7 -6.27 9.19 -6.87
C VAL A 7 -5.30 10.24 -6.31
N ARG A 8 -4.34 10.72 -7.11
CA ARG A 8 -3.42 11.80 -6.71
C ARG A 8 -4.18 13.06 -6.32
N ALA A 9 -5.12 13.50 -7.15
CA ALA A 9 -5.93 14.69 -6.89
C ALA A 9 -6.70 14.57 -5.56
N LEU A 10 -7.24 13.38 -5.23
CA LEU A 10 -7.92 13.14 -3.96
C LEU A 10 -6.97 13.13 -2.77
N ILE A 11 -5.78 12.55 -2.91
CA ILE A 11 -4.75 12.59 -1.87
C ILE A 11 -4.31 14.02 -1.58
N GLU A 12 -4.11 14.84 -2.62
CA GLU A 12 -3.73 16.25 -2.49
C GLU A 12 -4.81 17.07 -1.77
N GLN A 13 -6.09 16.76 -2.00
CA GLN A 13 -7.21 17.50 -1.41
C GLN A 13 -7.62 17.00 -0.02
N GLY A 14 -7.62 15.69 0.21
CA GLY A 14 -8.19 15.03 1.38
C GLY A 14 -7.19 14.28 2.26
N GLY A 15 -5.94 14.19 1.82
CA GLY A 15 -4.85 13.47 2.49
C GLY A 15 -4.75 11.99 2.12
N ASN A 16 -3.67 11.37 2.58
CA ASN A 16 -3.27 9.99 2.25
C ASN A 16 -4.10 8.87 2.89
N ARG A 17 -5.11 9.18 3.70
CA ARG A 17 -5.90 8.16 4.41
C ARG A 17 -6.92 7.52 3.46
N GLY A 18 -6.87 6.20 3.35
CA GLY A 18 -7.82 5.42 2.55
C GLY A 18 -8.32 4.19 3.28
N VAL A 19 -9.26 3.50 2.64
CA VAL A 19 -9.77 2.20 3.10
C VAL A 19 -9.26 1.13 2.13
N VAL A 20 -8.62 0.09 2.67
CA VAL A 20 -8.28 -1.12 1.91
C VAL A 20 -9.24 -2.24 2.29
N SER A 21 -9.76 -2.89 1.26
CA SER A 21 -10.65 -4.05 1.34
C SER A 21 -9.95 -5.29 0.80
N THR A 22 -10.02 -6.37 1.57
CA THR A 22 -9.41 -7.68 1.26
C THR A 22 -10.46 -8.79 1.41
N THR A 23 -10.19 -9.96 0.84
CA THR A 23 -11.13 -11.09 0.86
C THR A 23 -10.74 -12.16 1.88
N ARG A 24 -11.69 -12.53 2.73
CA ARG A 24 -11.57 -13.61 3.71
C ARG A 24 -11.73 -14.99 3.06
N ALA A 25 -11.40 -16.04 3.79
CA ALA A 25 -11.50 -17.41 3.30
C ALA A 25 -12.93 -17.84 2.94
N ASP A 26 -13.92 -17.29 3.64
CA ASP A 26 -15.37 -17.50 3.41
C ASP A 26 -15.93 -16.62 2.27
N GLY A 27 -15.09 -15.84 1.59
CA GLY A 27 -15.50 -14.91 0.53
C GLY A 27 -16.02 -13.56 1.02
N SER A 28 -16.20 -13.36 2.33
CA SER A 28 -16.60 -12.06 2.88
C SER A 28 -15.46 -11.04 2.81
N ILE A 29 -15.83 -9.75 2.88
CA ILE A 29 -14.86 -8.64 2.78
C ILE A 29 -14.43 -8.18 4.17
N GLN A 30 -13.12 -7.99 4.34
CA GLN A 30 -12.56 -7.26 5.47
C GLN A 30 -12.01 -5.92 5.01
N SER A 31 -12.49 -4.85 5.62
CA SER A 31 -12.03 -3.48 5.34
C SER A 31 -11.28 -2.91 6.54
N SER A 32 -10.25 -2.10 6.27
CA SER A 32 -9.49 -1.40 7.30
C SER A 32 -8.93 -0.09 6.77
N LEU A 33 -8.69 0.86 7.66
CA LEU A 33 -8.00 2.11 7.34
C LEU A 33 -6.50 1.88 7.16
N VAL A 34 -5.91 2.63 6.24
CA VAL A 34 -4.47 2.75 6.00
C VAL A 34 -4.13 4.18 5.61
N VAL A 35 -2.85 4.53 5.72
CA VAL A 35 -2.29 5.71 5.07
C VAL A 35 -1.42 5.20 3.92
N ALA A 36 -1.66 5.69 2.71
CA ALA A 36 -1.03 5.17 1.49
C ALA A 36 -0.65 6.29 0.53
N GLY A 37 0.26 5.96 -0.38
CA GLY A 37 0.68 6.84 -1.47
C GLY A 37 0.79 6.08 -2.78
N ILE A 38 1.18 6.79 -3.83
CA ILE A 38 1.53 6.18 -5.12
C ILE A 38 3.05 6.11 -5.21
N VAL A 39 3.57 4.92 -5.51
CA VAL A 39 5.01 4.66 -5.71
C VAL A 39 5.22 3.87 -7.00
N ARG A 40 6.46 3.79 -7.47
CA ARG A 40 6.85 2.83 -8.51
C ARG A 40 7.22 1.50 -7.86
N HIS A 41 6.73 0.41 -8.42
CA HIS A 41 7.09 -0.93 -8.00
C HIS A 41 8.59 -1.17 -8.25
N PRO A 42 9.36 -1.70 -7.29
CA PRO A 42 10.83 -1.78 -7.39
C PRO A 42 11.30 -2.68 -8.53
N VAL A 43 10.53 -3.72 -8.88
CA VAL A 43 10.88 -4.69 -9.94
C VAL A 43 10.28 -4.32 -11.30
N THR A 44 8.98 -4.03 -11.38
CA THR A 44 8.29 -3.77 -12.66
C THR A 44 8.36 -2.31 -13.11
N ALA A 45 8.77 -1.38 -12.23
CA ALA A 45 8.77 0.07 -12.44
C ALA A 45 7.39 0.71 -12.70
N GLU A 46 6.31 -0.08 -12.69
CA GLU A 46 4.92 0.37 -12.84
C GLU A 46 4.42 1.09 -11.59
N GLU A 47 3.47 1.99 -11.75
CA GLU A 47 2.88 2.70 -10.62
C GLU A 47 1.91 1.80 -9.84
N ALA A 48 1.98 1.88 -8.51
CA ALA A 48 1.14 1.13 -7.59
C ALA A 48 0.68 2.03 -6.43
N VAL A 49 -0.52 1.76 -5.92
CA VAL A 49 -0.94 2.32 -4.64
C VAL A 49 -0.33 1.47 -3.54
N ALA A 50 0.41 2.10 -2.62
CA ALA A 50 1.18 1.38 -1.63
C ALA A 50 1.04 1.92 -0.21
N PHE A 51 1.11 1.01 0.75
CA PHE A 51 1.17 1.31 2.19
C PHE A 51 2.07 0.29 2.89
N THR A 52 2.58 0.63 4.08
CA THR A 52 3.30 -0.33 4.93
C THR A 52 2.38 -0.85 6.04
N THR A 53 2.59 -2.09 6.46
CA THR A 53 1.81 -2.69 7.55
C THR A 53 2.66 -3.69 8.36
N PRO A 54 2.48 -3.80 9.69
CA PRO A 54 3.19 -4.77 10.49
C PRO A 54 2.75 -6.21 10.17
N ALA A 55 3.63 -7.18 10.43
CA ALA A 55 3.36 -8.61 10.16
C ALA A 55 2.13 -9.15 10.90
N SER A 56 1.77 -8.54 12.03
CA SER A 56 0.60 -8.90 12.85
C SER A 56 -0.75 -8.46 12.25
N SER A 57 -0.75 -7.68 11.16
CA SER A 57 -1.98 -7.13 10.60
C SER A 57 -2.86 -8.19 9.94
N VAL A 58 -4.17 -8.11 10.22
CA VAL A 58 -5.16 -9.07 9.68
C VAL A 58 -5.24 -9.07 8.16
N LYS A 59 -5.05 -7.89 7.53
CA LYS A 59 -5.10 -7.72 6.07
C LYS A 59 -3.95 -8.46 5.38
N LEU A 60 -2.76 -8.45 5.97
CA LEU A 60 -1.59 -9.13 5.41
C LEU A 60 -1.80 -10.65 5.37
N ARG A 61 -2.37 -11.23 6.44
CA ARG A 61 -2.76 -12.65 6.46
C ARG A 61 -3.69 -13.02 5.30
N PHE A 62 -4.66 -12.16 4.98
CA PHE A 62 -5.58 -12.42 3.88
C PHE A 62 -4.91 -12.25 2.51
N LEU A 63 -4.10 -11.21 2.34
CA LEU A 63 -3.40 -10.93 1.09
C LEU A 63 -2.41 -12.04 0.70
N ARG A 64 -1.70 -12.63 1.66
CA ARG A 64 -0.80 -13.78 1.41
C ARG A 64 -1.49 -14.97 0.76
N GLN A 65 -2.78 -15.18 1.04
CA GLN A 65 -3.55 -16.28 0.44
C GLN A 65 -4.38 -15.82 -0.78
N ARG A 66 -4.80 -14.56 -0.79
CA ARG A 66 -5.73 -13.97 -1.75
C ARG A 66 -5.25 -12.55 -2.05
N PRO A 67 -4.32 -12.37 -3.01
CA PRO A 67 -3.64 -11.10 -3.22
C PRO A 67 -4.51 -10.07 -3.94
N ARG A 68 -5.85 -10.17 -3.89
CA ARG A 68 -6.73 -9.16 -4.48
C ARG A 68 -7.13 -8.14 -3.43
N ALA A 69 -7.01 -6.87 -3.78
CA ALA A 69 -7.39 -5.76 -2.93
C ALA A 69 -8.10 -4.67 -3.72
N THR A 70 -8.95 -3.94 -3.03
CA THR A 70 -9.46 -2.65 -3.49
C THR A 70 -9.08 -1.59 -2.48
N MET A 71 -8.52 -0.48 -2.94
CA MET A 71 -8.24 0.67 -2.11
C MET A 71 -9.05 1.88 -2.57
N VAL A 72 -9.71 2.58 -1.64
CA VAL A 72 -10.49 3.79 -1.94
C VAL A 72 -9.95 4.99 -1.16
N PHE A 73 -9.86 6.11 -1.86
CA PHE A 73 -9.58 7.44 -1.32
C PHE A 73 -10.80 8.34 -1.56
N GLN A 74 -11.00 9.34 -0.70
CA GLN A 74 -12.10 10.28 -0.82
C GLN A 74 -11.71 11.68 -0.35
N SER A 75 -12.34 12.68 -0.94
CA SER A 75 -12.34 14.07 -0.48
C SER A 75 -13.75 14.64 -0.62
N GLY A 76 -14.46 14.76 0.49
CA GLY A 76 -15.87 15.14 0.50
C GLY A 76 -16.76 14.07 -0.14
N TYR A 77 -17.44 14.40 -1.25
CA TYR A 77 -18.26 13.45 -2.02
C TYR A 77 -17.53 12.83 -3.22
N HIS A 78 -16.34 13.33 -3.58
CA HIS A 78 -15.52 12.77 -4.64
C HIS A 78 -14.72 11.58 -4.11
N TRP A 79 -14.54 10.57 -4.96
CA TRP A 79 -13.80 9.38 -4.58
C TRP A 79 -13.17 8.71 -5.80
N ALA A 80 -12.11 7.95 -5.54
CA ALA A 80 -11.53 7.04 -6.52
C ALA A 80 -11.14 5.74 -5.83
N SER A 81 -11.39 4.62 -6.50
CA SER A 81 -11.00 3.29 -6.04
C SER A 81 -10.11 2.59 -7.06
N VAL A 82 -9.08 1.93 -6.54
CA VAL A 82 -8.11 1.14 -7.30
C VAL A 82 -8.30 -0.31 -6.92
N GLU A 83 -8.72 -1.12 -7.89
CA GLU A 83 -8.79 -2.58 -7.77
C GLU A 83 -7.55 -3.18 -8.42
N GLY A 84 -6.90 -4.12 -7.74
CA GLY A 84 -5.64 -4.69 -8.22
C GLY A 84 -5.20 -5.96 -7.53
N THR A 85 -4.06 -6.46 -8.00
CA THR A 85 -3.29 -7.51 -7.32
C THR A 85 -2.25 -6.84 -6.43
N ALA A 86 -2.11 -7.34 -5.21
CA ALA A 86 -1.21 -6.84 -4.20
C ALA A 86 0.04 -7.72 -4.13
N ASP A 87 1.18 -7.10 -4.39
CA ASP A 87 2.49 -7.68 -4.08
C ASP A 87 2.87 -7.31 -2.65
N LEU A 88 3.39 -8.30 -1.93
CA LEU A 88 3.84 -8.18 -0.54
C LEU A 88 5.36 -8.26 -0.54
N ILE A 89 6.03 -7.22 -0.06
CA ILE A 89 7.48 -7.13 -0.03
C ILE A 89 7.89 -6.70 1.37
N GLY A 90 8.47 -7.62 2.15
CA GLY A 90 8.72 -7.40 3.56
C GLY A 90 9.64 -8.44 4.19
N TYR A 91 9.93 -8.27 5.48
CA TYR A 91 10.84 -9.17 6.21
C TYR A 91 10.33 -10.61 6.32
N ASP A 92 9.02 -10.82 6.24
CA ASP A 92 8.36 -12.13 6.19
C ASP A 92 7.85 -12.49 4.79
N ASP A 93 8.00 -11.59 3.82
CA ASP A 93 7.42 -11.66 2.48
C ASP A 93 8.53 -11.37 1.46
N ALA A 94 9.42 -12.36 1.27
CA ALA A 94 10.51 -12.26 0.31
C ALA A 94 9.97 -12.11 -1.12
N TYR A 95 10.63 -11.27 -1.91
CA TYR A 95 10.22 -10.98 -3.28
C TYR A 95 11.42 -11.04 -4.22
N ASP A 96 11.28 -11.78 -5.32
CA ASP A 96 12.36 -11.98 -6.28
C ASP A 96 12.81 -10.64 -6.87
N GLY A 97 14.12 -10.35 -6.79
CA GLY A 97 14.69 -9.09 -7.26
C GLY A 97 14.69 -7.95 -6.24
N VAL A 98 14.29 -8.19 -4.99
CA VAL A 98 14.39 -7.22 -3.89
C VAL A 98 15.24 -7.81 -2.77
N ASP A 99 16.41 -7.22 -2.53
CA ASP A 99 17.26 -7.54 -1.38
C ASP A 99 16.90 -6.71 -0.13
N ALA A 100 17.64 -6.91 0.96
CA ALA A 100 17.37 -6.24 2.23
C ALA A 100 17.58 -4.71 2.17
N GLU A 101 18.58 -4.24 1.42
CA GLU A 101 18.84 -2.80 1.25
C GLU A 101 17.69 -2.15 0.47
N MET A 102 17.28 -2.79 -0.63
CA MET A 102 16.17 -2.34 -1.45
C MET A 102 14.83 -2.38 -0.71
N LEU A 103 14.62 -3.35 0.18
CA LEU A 103 13.45 -3.38 1.07
C LEU A 103 13.42 -2.15 1.99
N GLY A 104 14.54 -1.80 2.63
CA GLY A 104 14.63 -0.60 3.48
C GLY A 104 14.26 0.68 2.72
N LEU A 105 14.85 0.86 1.53
CA LEU A 105 14.55 1.99 0.65
C LEU A 105 13.09 2.01 0.21
N LEU A 106 12.50 0.84 -0.12
CA LEU A 106 11.10 0.72 -0.49
C LEU A 106 10.18 1.15 0.66
N LEU A 107 10.41 0.66 1.88
CA LEU A 107 9.58 1.01 3.04
C LEU A 107 9.59 2.52 3.29
N ARG A 108 10.77 3.15 3.23
CA ARG A 108 10.92 4.61 3.33
C ARG A 108 10.18 5.33 2.20
N ALA A 109 10.34 4.88 0.95
CA ALA A 109 9.66 5.48 -0.21
C ALA A 109 8.13 5.42 -0.07
N VAL A 110 7.58 4.29 0.39
CA VAL A 110 6.14 4.13 0.65
C VAL A 110 5.69 5.05 1.79
N PHE A 111 6.48 5.18 2.87
CA PHE A 111 6.15 6.08 3.98
C PHE A 111 6.12 7.55 3.55
N VAL A 112 7.10 8.00 2.78
CA VAL A 112 7.12 9.38 2.23
C VAL A 112 5.95 9.60 1.30
N ALA A 113 5.68 8.68 0.37
CA ALA A 113 4.55 8.78 -0.54
C ALA A 113 3.19 8.81 0.20
N ALA A 114 3.12 8.16 1.36
CA ALA A 114 1.97 8.18 2.26
C ALA A 114 1.87 9.46 3.11
N GLY A 115 2.66 10.50 2.81
CA GLY A 115 2.65 11.79 3.51
C GLY A 115 3.44 11.80 4.82
N GLY A 116 4.21 10.74 5.09
CA GLY A 116 5.08 10.66 6.26
C GLY A 116 6.35 11.50 6.11
N THR A 117 6.74 12.16 7.19
CA THR A 117 8.03 12.85 7.33
C THR A 117 8.77 12.30 8.53
N HIS A 118 10.09 12.14 8.45
CA HIS A 118 10.90 11.66 9.56
C HIS A 118 12.26 12.35 9.60
N ASP A 119 12.68 12.77 10.80
CA ASP A 119 13.96 13.46 11.02
C ASP A 119 15.10 12.48 11.38
N ASP A 120 14.75 11.27 11.83
CA ASP A 120 15.68 10.19 12.22
C ASP A 120 15.37 8.88 11.48
N TRP A 121 15.98 8.69 10.32
CA TRP A 121 15.70 7.51 9.50
C TRP A 121 16.22 6.18 10.09
N ASP A 122 17.17 6.22 11.00
CA ASP A 122 17.72 5.01 11.64
C ASP A 122 16.71 4.44 12.64
N SER A 123 16.06 5.32 13.41
CA SER A 123 14.94 4.94 14.29
C SER A 123 13.76 4.37 13.50
N TYR A 124 13.44 4.99 12.35
CA TYR A 124 12.42 4.48 11.44
C TYR A 124 12.74 3.05 10.97
N ASP A 125 13.96 2.81 10.49
CA ASP A 125 14.37 1.49 10.00
C ASP A 125 14.36 0.44 11.12
N HIS A 126 14.80 0.80 12.33
CA HIS A 126 14.73 -0.10 13.48
C HIS A 126 13.29 -0.51 13.77
N ALA A 127 12.35 0.44 13.78
CA ALA A 127 10.94 0.14 13.97
C ALA A 127 10.37 -0.75 12.84
N MET A 128 10.81 -0.54 11.59
CA MET A 128 10.40 -1.39 10.46
C MET A 128 10.82 -2.84 10.64
N ILE A 129 12.05 -3.07 11.14
CA ILE A 129 12.60 -4.40 11.42
C ILE A 129 11.86 -5.05 12.59
N GLU A 130 11.72 -4.33 13.70
CA GLU A 130 11.09 -4.83 14.93
C GLU A 130 9.64 -5.26 14.68
N GLU A 131 8.88 -4.46 13.95
CA GLU A 131 7.50 -4.76 13.59
C GLU A 131 7.35 -5.73 12.41
N ARG A 132 8.48 -6.20 11.85
CA ARG A 132 8.56 -7.06 10.65
C ARG A 132 7.67 -6.54 9.52
N ARG A 133 7.77 -5.23 9.25
CA ARG A 133 6.89 -4.56 8.30
C ARG A 133 7.02 -5.08 6.88
N SER A 134 5.92 -5.00 6.18
CA SER A 134 5.83 -5.29 4.74
C SER A 134 5.22 -4.09 4.02
N ALA A 135 5.76 -3.79 2.85
CA ALA A 135 5.12 -2.95 1.86
C ALA A 135 4.07 -3.78 1.12
N VAL A 136 2.86 -3.22 0.99
CA VAL A 136 1.79 -3.77 0.17
C VAL A 136 1.66 -2.87 -1.04
N LEU A 137 1.92 -3.38 -2.24
CA LEU A 137 1.86 -2.64 -3.50
C LEU A 137 0.71 -3.17 -4.34
N ILE A 138 -0.34 -2.38 -4.51
CA ILE A 138 -1.51 -2.74 -5.32
C ILE A 138 -1.31 -2.22 -6.74
N SER A 139 -0.98 -3.11 -7.66
CA SER A 139 -0.89 -2.80 -9.09
C SER A 139 -2.30 -2.62 -9.67
N PRO A 140 -2.62 -1.46 -10.28
CA PRO A 140 -3.97 -1.19 -10.78
C PRO A 140 -4.36 -2.14 -11.92
N ALA A 141 -5.45 -2.88 -11.72
CA ALA A 141 -6.15 -3.58 -12.80
C ALA A 141 -7.33 -2.76 -13.31
N ARG A 142 -8.04 -2.07 -12.40
CA ARG A 142 -9.15 -1.16 -12.72
C ARG A 142 -9.13 0.03 -11.77
N VAL A 143 -9.49 1.18 -12.30
CA VAL A 143 -9.73 2.40 -11.52
C VAL A 143 -11.14 2.90 -11.79
N PHE A 144 -11.83 3.30 -10.72
CA PHE A 144 -13.15 3.90 -10.76
C PHE A 144 -13.09 5.24 -10.02
N ALA A 145 -13.78 6.26 -10.52
CA ALA A 145 -13.84 7.57 -9.87
C ALA A 145 -15.20 8.25 -10.10
N MET A 146 -15.51 9.22 -9.24
CA MET A 146 -16.67 10.11 -9.33
C MET A 146 -16.26 11.55 -9.00
#